data_AF-A0A1G0ZDP4-F1
#
_entry.id   AF-A0A1G0ZDP4-F1
#
_cell.length_a   1.000
_cell.length_b   1.000
_cell.length_c   1.000
_cell.angle_alpha   90.00
_cell.angle_beta   90.00
_cell.angle_gamma   90.00
#
_symmetry.space_group_name_H-M   'P 1'
#
loop_
_entity.id
_entity.type
_entity.pdbx_description
1 polymer ?
#
loop_
_entity_poly.entity_id
_entity_poly.type
_entity_poly.pdbx_seq_one_letter_code
_entity_poly.pdbx_strand_id
1 'polypeptide(L)'
;MKKIVKVYDLKKNSTRSMPEEKLSPGMVLANVEGVGKVWVDSAQIAQPSFKHDMLPTRLLPYVIDIMKMLEEVHPQTFEEWIDGFRCDMHPEREIKIWLPIGNTMGMYPALATAQKRELFQLLLMHTMGMDVDGLVNLTPEQASDALKAYNVFSKMFFAKQL
;
A
#
# COMPACT_ATOMS: atom_id res chain seq x y z
N MET A 1 39.57 2.52 1.94
CA MET A 1 38.62 3.22 2.85
C MET A 1 37.63 2.19 3.37
N LYS A 2 37.32 2.18 4.68
CA LYS A 2 36.29 1.29 5.23
C LYS A 2 34.91 1.85 4.87
N LYS A 3 34.09 1.06 4.17
CA LYS A 3 32.73 1.45 3.79
C LYS A 3 31.85 1.46 5.04
N ILE A 4 31.23 2.60 5.32
CA ILE A 4 30.27 2.77 6.42
C ILE A 4 28.86 2.61 5.86
N VAL A 5 28.02 1.85 6.54
CA VAL A 5 26.64 1.57 6.14
C VAL A 5 25.67 1.93 7.28
N LYS A 6 24.42 2.25 6.90
CA LYS A 6 23.33 2.46 7.86
C LYS A 6 22.64 1.14 8.16
N VAL A 7 22.50 0.83 9.44
CA VAL A 7 21.74 -0.30 9.96
C VAL A 7 20.51 0.23 10.70
N TYR A 8 19.35 -0.32 10.41
CA TYR A 8 18.08 0.02 11.05
C TYR A 8 17.67 -1.06 12.04
N ASP A 9 17.37 -0.65 13.27
CA ASP A 9 16.83 -1.51 14.33
C ASP A 9 15.31 -1.37 14.31
N LEU A 10 14.63 -2.41 13.81
CA LEU A 10 13.18 -2.43 13.63
C LEU A 10 12.44 -2.37 14.97
N LYS A 11 13.04 -2.90 16.06
CA LYS A 11 12.43 -2.91 17.39
C LYS A 11 12.53 -1.55 18.08
N LYS A 12 13.61 -0.81 17.82
CA LYS A 12 13.87 0.50 18.44
C LYS A 12 13.51 1.69 17.56
N ASN A 13 13.06 1.44 16.32
CA ASN A 13 12.72 2.46 15.33
C ASN A 13 13.87 3.49 15.17
N SER A 14 15.11 3.01 15.02
CA SER A 14 16.30 3.87 15.02
C SER A 14 17.36 3.41 14.04
N THR A 15 18.14 4.37 13.52
CA THR A 15 19.28 4.10 12.64
C THR A 15 20.61 4.23 13.40
N ARG A 16 21.58 3.39 13.04
CA ARG A 16 22.98 3.53 13.47
C ARG A 16 23.91 3.28 12.29
N SER A 17 25.10 3.86 12.35
CA SER A 17 26.15 3.64 11.34
C SER A 17 27.19 2.65 11.85
N MET A 18 27.66 1.75 10.98
CA MET A 18 28.78 0.86 11.30
C MET A 18 29.60 0.50 10.05
N PRO A 19 30.84 0.02 10.21
CA PRO A 19 31.60 -0.55 9.10
C PRO A 19 30.87 -1.76 8.50
N GLU A 20 30.84 -1.87 7.18
CA GLU A 20 30.19 -2.98 6.45
C GLU A 20 30.78 -4.35 6.86
N GLU A 21 32.08 -4.40 7.16
CA GLU A 21 32.78 -5.58 7.68
C GLU A 21 32.22 -6.11 9.00
N LYS A 22 31.45 -5.30 9.73
CA LYS A 22 30.83 -5.66 11.02
C LYS A 22 29.36 -6.07 10.90
N LEU A 23 28.81 -6.16 9.69
CA LEU A 23 27.46 -6.67 9.48
C LEU A 23 27.40 -8.14 9.91
N SER A 24 26.37 -8.50 10.67
CA SER A 24 26.12 -9.89 11.01
C SER A 24 25.66 -10.66 9.76
N PRO A 25 25.93 -11.98 9.65
CA PRO A 25 25.51 -12.80 8.50
C PRO A 25 24.00 -12.78 8.20
N GLY A 26 23.15 -12.47 9.19
CA GLY A 26 21.70 -12.34 9.04
C GLY A 26 21.22 -10.94 8.65
N MET A 27 22.13 -10.00 8.35
CA MET A 27 21.72 -8.67 7.90
C MET A 27 21.44 -8.68 6.40
N VAL A 28 20.29 -8.13 6.02
CA VAL A 28 19.86 -7.98 4.63
C VAL A 28 19.65 -6.51 4.29
N LEU A 29 19.87 -6.15 3.03
CA LEU A 29 19.64 -4.80 2.55
C LEU A 29 18.16 -4.65 2.18
N ALA A 30 17.42 -3.82 2.91
CA ALA A 30 16.00 -3.58 2.72
C ALA A 30 15.73 -2.10 2.43
N ASN A 31 14.60 -1.81 1.77
CA ASN A 31 14.08 -0.45 1.67
C ASN A 31 12.97 -0.30 2.71
N VAL A 32 13.23 0.48 3.76
CA VAL A 32 12.28 0.69 4.86
C VAL A 32 11.51 1.99 4.59
N GLU A 33 10.18 1.93 4.58
CA GLU A 33 9.32 3.10 4.37
C GLU A 33 9.66 4.23 5.36
N GLY A 34 9.75 5.47 4.87
CA GLY A 34 10.15 6.63 5.67
C GLY A 34 11.64 6.72 6.04
N VAL A 35 12.43 5.66 5.83
CA VAL A 35 13.87 5.61 6.19
C VAL A 35 14.77 5.47 4.96
N GLY A 36 14.31 4.75 3.94
CA GLY A 36 15.05 4.45 2.72
C GLY A 36 15.86 3.15 2.82
N LYS A 37 16.88 3.01 1.95
CA LYS A 37 17.68 1.80 1.81
C LYS A 37 18.67 1.63 2.96
N VAL A 38 18.49 0.60 3.78
CA VAL A 38 19.24 0.33 5.02
C VAL A 38 19.46 -1.17 5.22
N TRP A 39 20.48 -1.53 6.00
CA TRP A 39 20.67 -2.90 6.44
C TRP A 39 19.78 -3.19 7.64
N VAL A 40 19.07 -4.30 7.63
CA VAL A 40 18.21 -4.75 8.74
C VAL A 40 18.58 -6.18 9.12
N ASP A 41 18.47 -6.50 10.39
CA ASP A 41 18.56 -7.88 10.86
C ASP A 41 17.31 -8.64 10.40
N SER A 42 17.48 -9.66 9.55
CA SER A 42 16.36 -10.41 8.99
C SER A 42 15.51 -11.08 10.07
N ALA A 43 16.09 -11.39 11.23
CA ALA A 43 15.35 -11.96 12.36
C ALA A 43 14.40 -10.95 13.02
N GLN A 44 14.54 -9.66 12.73
CA GLN A 44 13.63 -8.60 13.22
C GLN A 44 12.52 -8.26 12.22
N ILE A 45 12.61 -8.77 10.99
CA ILE A 45 11.54 -8.62 10.00
C ILE A 45 10.40 -9.52 10.45
N ALA A 46 9.27 -8.92 10.80
CA ALA A 46 8.06 -9.67 11.10
C ALA A 46 7.68 -10.49 9.86
N GLN A 47 7.60 -11.80 10.00
CA GLN A 47 7.04 -12.65 8.96
C GLN A 47 5.56 -12.28 8.79
N PRO A 48 5.07 -12.12 7.53
CA PRO A 48 3.65 -11.91 7.31
C PRO A 48 2.86 -13.09 7.88
N SER A 49 1.87 -12.79 8.72
CA SER A 49 0.98 -13.79 9.29
C SER A 49 -0.09 -14.16 8.26
N PHE A 50 0.28 -14.98 7.28
CA PHE A 50 -0.65 -15.47 6.27
C PHE A 50 -1.82 -16.20 6.93
N LYS A 51 -3.04 -15.73 6.65
CA LYS A 51 -4.29 -16.37 7.07
C LYS A 51 -4.81 -17.34 6.01
N HIS A 52 -4.33 -17.18 4.78
CA HIS A 52 -4.70 -18.01 3.63
C HIS A 52 -3.44 -18.55 2.95
N ASP A 53 -3.39 -19.88 2.74
CA ASP A 53 -2.29 -20.51 2.02
C ASP A 53 -2.20 -20.01 0.58
N MET A 54 -3.34 -19.86 -0.09
CA MET A 54 -3.45 -19.32 -1.45
C MET A 54 -4.69 -18.44 -1.57
N LEU A 55 -4.61 -17.42 -2.43
CA LEU A 55 -5.78 -16.65 -2.82
C LEU A 55 -6.60 -17.46 -3.85
N PRO A 56 -7.93 -17.52 -3.74
CA PRO A 56 -8.76 -18.17 -4.75
C PRO A 56 -8.48 -17.65 -6.16
N THR A 57 -8.28 -18.54 -7.13
CA THR A 57 -7.90 -18.18 -8.52
C THR A 57 -8.87 -17.20 -9.17
N ARG A 58 -10.17 -17.26 -8.80
CA ARG A 58 -11.19 -16.32 -9.29
C ARG A 58 -10.93 -14.86 -8.91
N LEU A 59 -10.15 -14.62 -7.86
CA LEU A 59 -9.85 -13.28 -7.36
C LEU A 59 -8.65 -12.63 -8.07
N LEU A 60 -7.78 -13.43 -8.70
CA LEU A 60 -6.54 -12.94 -9.32
C LEU A 60 -6.77 -11.88 -10.42
N PRO A 61 -7.79 -11.98 -11.30
CA PRO A 61 -8.06 -10.92 -12.28
C PRO A 61 -8.32 -9.56 -11.62
N TYR A 62 -9.05 -9.54 -10.51
CA TYR A 62 -9.34 -8.30 -9.78
C TYR A 62 -8.09 -7.71 -9.12
N VAL A 63 -7.20 -8.56 -8.59
CA VAL A 63 -5.91 -8.12 -8.05
C VAL A 63 -5.05 -7.46 -9.14
N ILE A 64 -5.02 -8.06 -10.33
CA ILE A 64 -4.30 -7.50 -11.49
C ILE A 64 -4.88 -6.14 -11.90
N ASP A 65 -6.20 -6.00 -11.91
CA ASP A 65 -6.86 -4.74 -12.23
C ASP A 65 -6.56 -3.65 -11.19
N ILE A 66 -6.63 -3.98 -9.89
CA ILE A 66 -6.26 -3.08 -8.80
C ILE A 66 -4.81 -2.61 -8.97
N MET A 67 -3.87 -3.54 -9.18
CA MET A 67 -2.45 -3.24 -9.34
C MET A 67 -2.21 -2.25 -10.49
N LYS A 68 -2.86 -2.45 -11.65
CA LYS A 68 -2.74 -1.54 -12.79
C LYS A 68 -3.33 -0.16 -12.51
N MET A 69 -4.48 -0.11 -11.85
CA MET A 69 -5.16 1.17 -11.55
C MET A 69 -4.38 2.01 -10.52
N LEU A 70 -3.62 1.37 -9.64
CA LEU A 70 -2.94 2.03 -8.53
C LEU A 70 -1.42 2.15 -8.70
N GLU A 71 -0.84 1.64 -9.78
CA GLU A 71 0.62 1.60 -10.02
C GLU A 71 1.31 2.97 -9.80
N GLU A 72 0.67 4.08 -10.21
CA GLU A 72 1.26 5.42 -10.07
C GLU A 72 1.37 5.89 -8.61
N VAL A 73 0.45 5.49 -7.74
CA VAL A 73 0.32 6.01 -6.37
C VAL A 73 0.67 4.99 -5.29
N HIS A 74 0.53 3.70 -5.61
CA HIS A 74 0.80 2.57 -4.73
C HIS A 74 1.48 1.44 -5.52
N PRO A 75 2.73 1.66 -5.98
CA PRO A 75 3.46 0.65 -6.73
C PRO A 75 3.85 -0.51 -5.81
N GLN A 76 3.33 -1.70 -6.14
CA GLN A 76 3.67 -2.96 -5.50
C GLN A 76 3.79 -4.04 -6.58
N THR A 77 4.64 -5.02 -6.32
CA THR A 77 4.74 -6.25 -7.13
C THR A 77 3.46 -7.08 -7.02
N PHE A 78 3.26 -7.98 -7.97
CA PHE A 78 2.12 -8.90 -7.92
C PHE A 78 2.17 -9.77 -6.65
N GLU A 79 3.36 -10.23 -6.27
CA GLU A 79 3.59 -11.03 -5.07
C GLU A 79 3.23 -10.25 -3.80
N GLU A 80 3.60 -8.97 -3.69
CA GLU A 80 3.25 -8.11 -2.55
C GLU A 80 1.74 -7.91 -2.41
N TRP A 81 1.03 -7.70 -3.52
CA TRP A 81 -0.44 -7.63 -3.52
C TRP A 81 -1.08 -8.95 -3.05
N ILE A 82 -0.60 -10.08 -3.57
CA ILE A 82 -1.11 -11.40 -3.18
C ILE A 82 -0.86 -11.67 -1.70
N ASP A 83 0.34 -11.38 -1.20
CA ASP A 83 0.68 -11.58 0.20
C ASP A 83 -0.11 -10.67 1.13
N GLY A 84 -0.38 -9.43 0.73
CA GLY A 84 -1.30 -8.52 1.43
C GLY A 84 -2.69 -9.14 1.59
N PHE A 85 -3.30 -9.56 0.48
CA PHE A 85 -4.62 -10.20 0.51
C PHE A 85 -4.62 -11.53 1.28
N ARG A 86 -3.53 -12.30 1.28
CA ARG A 86 -3.41 -13.53 2.10
C ARG A 86 -3.33 -13.25 3.60
N CYS A 87 -2.93 -12.04 4.01
CA CYS A 87 -2.93 -11.61 5.41
C CYS A 87 -4.32 -11.13 5.87
N ASP A 88 -5.23 -10.83 4.95
CA ASP A 88 -6.56 -10.33 5.27
C ASP A 88 -7.48 -11.41 5.81
N MET A 89 -8.39 -11.02 6.71
CA MET A 89 -9.38 -11.97 7.25
C MET A 89 -10.37 -12.41 6.16
N HIS A 90 -10.74 -11.50 5.27
CA HIS A 90 -11.71 -11.71 4.20
C HIS A 90 -11.20 -11.10 2.87
N PRO A 91 -10.32 -11.80 2.14
CA PRO A 91 -9.64 -11.23 0.97
C PRO A 91 -10.61 -10.73 -0.11
N GLU A 92 -11.71 -11.45 -0.35
CA GLU A 92 -12.77 -11.02 -1.29
C GLU A 92 -13.40 -9.68 -0.87
N ARG A 93 -13.60 -9.47 0.44
CA ARG A 93 -14.16 -8.22 0.97
C ARG A 93 -13.17 -7.07 0.78
N GLU A 94 -11.89 -7.30 1.02
CA GLU A 94 -10.86 -6.29 0.81
C GLU A 94 -10.73 -5.92 -0.67
N ILE A 95 -10.78 -6.89 -1.57
CA ILE A 95 -10.83 -6.62 -3.02
C ILE A 95 -12.03 -5.74 -3.39
N LYS A 96 -13.21 -5.95 -2.77
CA LYS A 96 -14.39 -5.09 -2.96
C LYS A 96 -14.21 -3.66 -2.43
N ILE A 97 -13.23 -3.41 -1.58
CA ILE A 97 -12.85 -2.07 -1.10
C ILE A 97 -11.84 -1.44 -2.05
N TRP A 98 -10.81 -2.17 -2.45
CA TRP A 98 -9.74 -1.69 -3.33
C TRP A 98 -10.22 -1.39 -4.77
N LEU A 99 -11.17 -2.17 -5.31
CA LEU A 99 -11.73 -1.94 -6.64
C LEU A 99 -12.39 -0.56 -6.78
N PRO A 100 -13.31 -0.12 -5.89
CA PRO A 100 -13.82 1.25 -5.88
C PRO A 100 -12.73 2.32 -5.82
N ILE A 101 -11.68 2.14 -5.02
CA ILE A 101 -10.56 3.11 -4.96
C ILE A 101 -9.93 3.27 -6.35
N GLY A 102 -9.54 2.16 -6.98
CA GLY A 102 -8.94 2.18 -8.32
C GLY A 102 -9.87 2.76 -9.39
N ASN A 103 -11.16 2.42 -9.36
CA ASN A 103 -12.15 2.95 -10.31
C ASN A 103 -12.36 4.46 -10.13
N THR A 104 -12.43 4.94 -8.89
CA THR A 104 -12.52 6.39 -8.63
C THR A 104 -11.26 7.10 -9.11
N MET A 105 -10.06 6.57 -8.83
CA MET A 105 -8.80 7.14 -9.35
C MET A 105 -8.80 7.25 -10.87
N GLY A 106 -9.33 6.23 -11.57
CA GLY A 106 -9.46 6.21 -13.03
C GLY A 106 -10.33 7.32 -13.62
N MET A 107 -11.19 7.97 -12.82
CA MET A 107 -12.00 9.11 -13.28
C MET A 107 -11.20 10.42 -13.35
N TYR A 108 -10.00 10.46 -12.78
CA TYR A 108 -9.19 11.67 -12.64
C TYR A 108 -7.81 11.56 -13.32
N PRO A 109 -7.72 11.18 -14.62
CA PRO A 109 -6.44 10.96 -15.29
C PRO A 109 -5.61 12.23 -15.43
N ALA A 110 -6.27 13.40 -15.44
CA ALA A 110 -5.64 14.72 -15.63
C ALA A 110 -5.05 15.32 -14.34
N LEU A 111 -5.25 14.70 -13.17
CA LEU A 111 -4.65 15.18 -11.92
C LEU A 111 -3.13 15.02 -11.96
N ALA A 112 -2.43 16.00 -11.37
CA ALA A 112 -1.00 15.89 -11.14
C ALA A 112 -0.69 14.76 -10.14
N THR A 113 0.52 14.22 -10.18
CA THR A 113 0.93 13.10 -9.30
C THR A 113 0.74 13.41 -7.81
N ALA A 114 1.01 14.64 -7.36
CA ALA A 114 0.76 15.05 -5.97
C ALA A 114 -0.73 14.97 -5.59
N GLN A 115 -1.60 15.44 -6.48
CA GLN A 115 -3.06 15.36 -6.31
C GLN A 115 -3.55 13.91 -6.32
N LYS A 116 -3.01 13.06 -7.19
CA LYS A 116 -3.35 11.63 -7.24
C LYS A 116 -2.98 10.91 -5.95
N ARG A 117 -1.80 11.19 -5.39
CA ARG A 117 -1.38 10.62 -4.09
C ARG A 117 -2.29 11.06 -2.96
N GLU A 118 -2.64 12.35 -2.93
CA GLU A 118 -3.55 12.89 -1.93
C GLU A 118 -4.98 12.33 -2.09
N LEU A 119 -5.44 12.15 -3.33
CA LEU A 119 -6.71 11.49 -3.64
C LEU A 119 -6.72 10.03 -3.19
N PHE A 120 -5.66 9.28 -3.47
CA PHE A 120 -5.51 7.92 -3.00
C PHE A 120 -5.60 7.84 -1.47
N GLN A 121 -4.90 8.72 -0.77
CA GLN A 121 -4.91 8.77 0.69
C GLN A 121 -6.30 9.14 1.25
N LEU A 122 -6.98 10.11 0.64
CA LEU A 122 -8.36 10.48 0.96
C LEU A 122 -9.30 9.27 0.86
N LEU A 123 -9.26 8.57 -0.28
CA LEU A 123 -10.11 7.40 -0.51
C LEU A 123 -9.81 6.28 0.47
N LEU A 124 -8.54 5.99 0.72
CA LEU A 124 -8.10 4.95 1.65
C LEU A 124 -8.55 5.27 3.08
N MET A 125 -8.39 6.50 3.55
CA MET A 125 -8.85 6.90 4.89
C MET A 125 -10.36 6.87 5.03
N HIS A 126 -11.10 7.26 3.98
CA HIS A 126 -12.55 7.17 3.96
C HIS A 126 -13.05 5.72 4.11
N THR A 127 -12.35 4.72 3.55
CA THR A 127 -12.74 3.31 3.71
C THR A 127 -12.62 2.82 5.16
N MET A 128 -11.73 3.44 5.93
CA MET A 128 -11.51 3.20 7.35
C MET A 128 -12.41 4.05 8.26
N GLY A 129 -13.28 4.90 7.69
CA GLY A 129 -14.13 5.82 8.45
C GLY A 129 -13.35 6.95 9.12
N MET A 130 -12.18 7.31 8.58
CA MET A 130 -11.35 8.41 9.05
C MET A 130 -11.51 9.63 8.14
N ASP A 131 -11.59 10.81 8.75
CA ASP A 131 -11.53 12.07 8.03
C ASP A 131 -10.10 12.41 7.64
N VAL A 132 -9.94 13.07 6.50
CA VAL A 132 -8.65 13.61 6.04
C VAL A 132 -8.66 15.11 6.17
N ASP A 133 -8.02 15.60 7.22
CA ASP A 133 -7.77 17.02 7.41
C ASP A 133 -6.57 17.49 6.57
N GLY A 134 -6.61 18.76 6.15
CA GLY A 134 -5.44 19.42 5.59
C GLY A 134 -5.03 18.97 4.19
N LEU A 135 -6.00 18.65 3.32
CA LEU A 135 -5.75 18.49 1.89
C LEU A 135 -5.11 19.78 1.34
N VAL A 136 -3.93 19.68 0.71
CA VAL A 136 -3.20 20.83 0.19
C VAL A 136 -3.10 20.84 -1.33
N ASN A 137 -3.35 19.70 -1.99
CA ASN A 137 -3.24 19.55 -3.44
C ASN A 137 -4.62 19.49 -4.14
N LEU A 138 -5.62 18.89 -3.51
CA LEU A 138 -6.98 18.77 -3.99
C LEU A 138 -7.82 19.98 -3.56
N THR A 139 -8.69 20.43 -4.45
CA THR A 139 -9.74 21.37 -4.05
C THR A 139 -10.83 20.65 -3.25
N PRO A 140 -11.59 21.36 -2.38
CA PRO A 140 -12.73 20.77 -1.68
C PRO A 140 -13.76 20.13 -2.62
N GLU A 141 -13.97 20.70 -3.81
CA GLU A 141 -14.87 20.17 -4.83
C GLU A 141 -14.35 18.84 -5.38
N GLN A 142 -13.06 18.77 -5.73
CA GLN A 142 -12.44 17.53 -6.21
C GLN A 142 -12.53 16.42 -5.17
N ALA A 143 -12.25 16.73 -3.90
CA ALA A 143 -12.35 15.79 -2.80
C ALA A 143 -13.81 15.31 -2.61
N SER A 144 -14.77 16.23 -2.57
CA SER A 144 -16.19 15.92 -2.43
C SER A 144 -16.71 15.04 -3.56
N ASP A 145 -16.35 15.37 -4.81
CA ASP A 145 -16.81 14.63 -5.97
C ASP A 145 -16.17 13.24 -6.04
N ALA A 146 -14.91 13.10 -5.65
CA ALA A 146 -14.26 11.80 -5.55
C ALA A 146 -14.93 10.89 -4.52
N LEU A 147 -15.28 11.42 -3.35
CA LEU A 147 -15.99 10.64 -2.31
C LEU A 147 -17.38 10.22 -2.78
N LYS A 148 -18.11 11.08 -3.50
CA LYS A 148 -19.39 10.70 -4.13
C LYS A 148 -19.20 9.56 -5.13
N ALA A 149 -18.21 9.67 -6.01
CA ALA A 149 -17.90 8.66 -7.01
C ALA A 149 -17.52 7.32 -6.35
N TYR A 150 -16.67 7.34 -5.33
CA TYR A 150 -16.33 6.17 -4.53
C TYR A 150 -17.56 5.50 -3.93
N ASN A 151 -18.48 6.27 -3.33
CA ASN A 151 -19.69 5.72 -2.74
C ASN A 151 -20.61 5.05 -3.76
N VAL A 152 -20.62 5.53 -5.01
CA VAL A 152 -21.35 4.88 -6.12
C VAL A 152 -20.69 3.55 -6.48
N PHE A 153 -19.39 3.53 -6.73
CA PHE A 153 -18.67 2.29 -7.07
C PHE A 153 -18.73 1.27 -5.94
N SER A 154 -18.53 1.70 -4.69
CA SER A 154 -18.61 0.85 -3.51
C SER A 154 -19.94 0.09 -3.47
N LYS A 155 -21.08 0.77 -3.61
CA LYS A 155 -22.40 0.13 -3.69
C LYS A 155 -22.48 -0.89 -4.83
N MET A 156 -21.93 -0.58 -6.00
CA MET A 156 -21.93 -1.50 -7.14
C MET A 156 -21.10 -2.77 -6.89
N PHE A 157 -19.95 -2.67 -6.22
CA PHE A 157 -19.08 -3.82 -5.97
C PHE A 157 -19.51 -4.66 -4.77
N PHE A 158 -20.06 -4.04 -3.71
CA PHE A 158 -20.61 -4.79 -2.58
C PHE A 158 -21.89 -5.58 -2.92
N ALA A 159 -22.64 -5.14 -3.93
CA ALA A 159 -23.79 -5.89 -4.43
C ALA A 159 -23.42 -7.09 -5.33
N LYS A 160 -22.15 -7.18 -5.77
CA LYS A 160 -21.67 -8.24 -6.67
C LYS A 160 -21.03 -9.39 -5.90
N GLN A 161 -21.18 -10.58 -6.43
CA GLN A 161 -20.36 -11.73 -6.05
C GLN A 161 -19.10 -11.72 -6.94
N LEU A 162 -17.93 -11.90 -6.34
CA LEU A 162 -16.63 -11.99 -7.04
C LEU A 162 -16.15 -13.44 -7.14
#